data_AF-A0A8H6M4H7-F1
#
_entry.id   AF-A0A8H6M4H7-F1
#
_cell.length_a   1.000
_cell.length_b   1.000
_cell.length_c   1.000
_cell.angle_alpha   90.00
_cell.angle_beta   90.00
_cell.angle_gamma   90.00
#
_symmetry.space_group_name_H-M   'P 1'
#
loop_
_entity.id
_entity.type
_entity.pdbx_description
1 polymer ?
#
loop_
_entity_poly.entity_id
_entity_poly.type
_entity_poly.pdbx_seq_one_letter_code
_entity_poly.pdbx_strand_id
1 'polypeptide(L)'
;RWERGGTPVHNILRGLWVEVVKPILETLELLKVSQGAESTLPRIWWCPTGPLSFLPLHAAGIYGRGVSETVLDYAVSSYTPTVSALTSRLKGPALMVNEKSGLYLISQVIAPGANPIPGTSREVQSVHTLVSGTNVRVLKHEGKAVSVQKCLKNMKNYTSIHLACHASQNANEPLQSRFLFHNGALDLGTIIRENLKNADLAFLSACETSAGDEKLSNEAVHLAAGMLAAGYHQVVATMWSIGDRNAPEVAVDFYRYLLKDGDAGGRFDGSNSAHALHHAMQALRRRLGESEESLLAWVPYVHFGY
;
A
#
# COMPACT_ATOMS: atom_id res chain seq x y z
N ARG A 1 4.15 -34.18 8.21
CA ARG A 1 4.31 -34.36 9.67
C ARG A 1 4.66 -32.98 10.22
N TRP A 2 3.70 -32.26 10.82
CA TRP A 2 3.82 -30.84 11.15
C TRP A 2 4.49 -30.68 12.52
N GLU A 3 5.70 -30.11 12.56
CA GLU A 3 6.34 -29.71 13.81
C GLU A 3 5.63 -28.50 14.39
N ARG A 4 4.97 -28.69 15.54
CA ARG A 4 4.18 -27.68 16.27
C ARG A 4 5.09 -26.78 17.12
N GLY A 5 5.96 -26.00 16.47
CA GLY A 5 6.87 -25.07 17.15
C GLY A 5 6.70 -23.59 16.80
N GLY A 6 5.97 -23.26 15.72
CA GLY A 6 5.79 -21.89 15.23
C GLY A 6 4.46 -21.26 15.65
N THR A 7 4.43 -19.93 15.74
CA THR A 7 3.19 -19.18 15.97
C THR A 7 2.24 -19.28 14.75
N PRO A 8 0.93 -18.97 14.89
CA PRO A 8 -0.02 -19.05 13.78
C PRO A 8 0.44 -18.30 12.52
N VAL A 9 0.95 -17.07 12.67
CA VAL A 9 1.43 -16.26 11.55
C VAL A 9 2.62 -16.93 10.85
N HIS A 10 3.61 -17.40 11.62
CA HIS A 10 4.78 -18.10 11.06
C HIS A 10 4.39 -19.35 10.28
N ASN A 11 3.44 -20.13 10.79
CA ASN A 11 2.99 -21.35 10.13
C ASN A 11 2.25 -21.04 8.82
N ILE A 12 1.43 -19.99 8.78
CA ILE A 12 0.74 -19.54 7.57
C ILE A 12 1.77 -19.08 6.52
N LEU A 13 2.70 -18.19 6.89
CA LEU A 13 3.70 -17.68 5.95
C LEU A 13 4.63 -18.79 5.43
N ARG A 14 4.99 -19.75 6.28
CA ARG A 14 5.75 -20.94 5.89
C ARG A 14 4.96 -21.83 4.93
N GLY A 15 3.66 -22.03 5.20
CA GLY A 15 2.78 -22.78 4.31
C GLY A 15 2.68 -22.14 2.92
N LEU A 16 2.44 -20.82 2.87
CA LEU A 16 2.44 -20.06 1.61
C LEU A 16 3.77 -20.16 0.87
N TRP A 17 4.89 -20.15 1.60
CA TRP A 17 6.21 -20.29 1.02
C TRP A 17 6.39 -21.64 0.33
N VAL A 18 6.18 -22.73 1.08
CA VAL A 18 6.46 -24.09 0.61
C VAL A 18 5.49 -24.52 -0.48
N GLU A 19 4.20 -24.21 -0.33
CA GLU A 19 3.15 -24.77 -1.18
C GLU A 19 2.81 -23.88 -2.38
N VAL A 20 3.13 -22.57 -2.34
CA VAL A 20 2.70 -21.62 -3.38
C VAL A 20 3.87 -20.84 -3.95
N VAL A 21 4.56 -20.05 -3.13
CA VAL A 21 5.48 -19.03 -3.65
C VAL A 21 6.80 -19.62 -4.14
N LYS A 22 7.43 -20.49 -3.35
CA LYS A 22 8.72 -21.09 -3.72
C LYS A 22 8.64 -21.91 -5.02
N PRO A 23 7.64 -22.79 -5.23
CA PRO A 23 7.48 -23.49 -6.51
C PRO A 23 7.33 -22.56 -7.72
N ILE A 24 6.63 -21.43 -7.56
CA ILE A 24 6.49 -20.41 -8.61
C ILE A 24 7.84 -19.76 -8.91
N LEU A 25 8.59 -19.35 -7.89
CA LEU A 25 9.91 -18.73 -8.05
C LEU A 25 10.90 -19.69 -8.74
N GLU A 26 10.90 -20.97 -8.36
CA GLU A 26 11.74 -22.00 -8.97
C GLU A 26 11.37 -22.25 -10.43
N THR A 27 10.07 -22.32 -10.74
CA THR A 27 9.58 -22.49 -12.12
C THR A 27 9.93 -21.30 -13.00
N LEU A 28 9.94 -20.09 -12.44
CA LEU A 28 10.33 -18.85 -13.13
C LEU A 28 11.86 -18.64 -13.13
N GLU A 29 12.63 -19.56 -12.54
CA GLU A 29 14.10 -19.47 -12.42
C GLU A 29 14.58 -18.18 -11.73
N LEU A 30 13.76 -17.64 -10.82
CA LEU A 30 14.11 -16.43 -10.08
C LEU A 30 15.12 -16.76 -8.98
N LEU A 31 16.27 -16.10 -9.06
CA LEU A 31 17.37 -16.30 -8.13
C LEU A 31 17.26 -15.39 -6.92
N LYS A 32 17.74 -15.89 -5.77
CA LYS A 32 17.89 -15.07 -4.57
C LYS A 32 18.92 -13.99 -4.85
N VAL A 33 18.54 -12.72 -4.66
CA VAL A 33 19.52 -11.64 -4.77
C VAL A 33 20.41 -11.66 -3.53
N SER A 34 21.72 -11.72 -3.77
CA SER A 34 22.72 -11.65 -2.70
C SER A 34 22.75 -10.24 -2.13
N GLN A 35 22.85 -10.10 -0.80
CA GLN A 35 23.00 -8.78 -0.20
C GLN A 35 24.25 -8.08 -0.76
N GLY A 36 24.07 -6.93 -1.43
CA GLY A 36 25.15 -6.15 -2.02
C GLY A 36 25.28 -6.22 -3.54
N ALA A 37 24.47 -7.02 -4.24
CA ALA A 37 24.40 -6.95 -5.71
C ALA A 37 23.54 -5.75 -6.17
N GLU A 38 24.04 -4.93 -7.09
CA GLU A 38 23.31 -3.82 -7.72
C GLU A 38 22.23 -4.29 -8.72
N SER A 39 21.66 -5.48 -8.55
CA SER A 39 20.59 -5.96 -9.41
C SER A 39 19.23 -5.46 -8.91
N THR A 40 18.48 -4.78 -9.77
CA THR A 40 17.07 -4.48 -9.52
C THR A 40 16.29 -5.80 -9.44
N LEU A 41 15.56 -5.99 -8.34
CA LEU A 41 14.72 -7.16 -8.16
C LEU A 41 13.61 -7.18 -9.25
N PRO A 42 13.29 -8.35 -9.83
CA PRO A 42 12.15 -8.47 -10.72
C PRO A 42 10.84 -8.17 -9.97
N ARG A 43 9.82 -7.73 -10.70
CA ARG A 43 8.49 -7.48 -10.14
C ARG A 43 7.54 -8.62 -10.46
N ILE A 44 6.81 -9.10 -9.46
CA ILE A 44 5.73 -10.08 -9.58
C ILE A 44 4.41 -9.41 -9.25
N TRP A 45 3.41 -9.61 -10.13
CA TRP A 45 2.01 -9.24 -9.87
C TRP A 45 1.19 -10.47 -9.52
N TRP A 46 0.79 -10.56 -8.26
CA TRP A 46 -0.09 -11.61 -7.75
C TRP A 46 -1.54 -11.29 -8.14
N CYS A 47 -2.18 -12.19 -8.88
CA CYS A 47 -3.61 -12.13 -9.19
C CYS A 47 -4.35 -13.31 -8.52
N PRO A 48 -4.36 -13.38 -7.17
CA PRO A 48 -5.02 -14.48 -6.46
C PRO A 48 -6.53 -14.44 -6.64
N THR A 49 -7.17 -15.59 -6.43
CA THR A 49 -8.63 -15.72 -6.44
C THR A 49 -9.07 -16.52 -5.21
N GLY A 50 -10.34 -16.38 -4.83
CA GLY A 50 -10.89 -17.13 -3.71
C GLY A 50 -10.21 -16.79 -2.37
N PRO A 51 -10.14 -17.76 -1.44
CA PRO A 51 -9.52 -17.56 -0.12
C PRO A 51 -8.05 -17.13 -0.16
N LEU A 52 -7.32 -17.42 -1.24
CA LEU A 52 -5.92 -17.03 -1.36
C LEU A 52 -5.74 -15.51 -1.45
N SER A 53 -6.76 -14.78 -1.87
CA SER A 53 -6.74 -13.31 -1.96
C SER A 53 -6.59 -12.62 -0.60
N PHE A 54 -6.87 -13.32 0.49
CA PHE A 54 -6.73 -12.82 1.87
C PHE A 54 -5.37 -13.12 2.48
N LEU A 55 -4.52 -13.87 1.77
CA LEU A 55 -3.25 -14.34 2.30
C LEU A 55 -2.07 -13.49 1.78
N PRO A 56 -1.10 -13.16 2.64
CA PRO A 56 -0.01 -12.26 2.30
C PRO A 56 1.11 -12.99 1.53
N LEU A 57 0.84 -13.35 0.26
CA LEU A 57 1.83 -13.93 -0.67
C LEU A 57 3.15 -13.14 -0.72
N HIS A 58 3.08 -11.81 -0.67
CA HIS A 58 4.24 -10.91 -0.63
C HIS A 58 5.11 -11.03 0.64
N ALA A 59 4.64 -11.75 1.66
CA ALA A 59 5.35 -12.04 2.88
C ALA A 59 5.60 -13.54 3.09
N ALA A 60 5.27 -14.38 2.10
CA ALA A 60 5.57 -15.80 2.17
C ALA A 60 7.07 -16.00 2.41
N GLY A 61 7.40 -16.82 3.40
CA GLY A 61 8.78 -17.12 3.76
C GLY A 61 8.91 -18.00 4.98
N ILE A 62 10.15 -18.41 5.24
CA ILE A 62 10.56 -19.09 6.46
C ILE A 62 11.25 -18.06 7.36
N TYR A 63 10.67 -17.84 8.54
CA TYR A 63 11.12 -16.88 9.55
C TYR A 63 11.58 -17.64 10.81
N GLY A 64 12.70 -17.27 11.41
CA GLY A 64 13.22 -17.98 12.58
C GLY A 64 14.70 -17.75 12.90
N ARG A 65 15.20 -18.42 13.95
CA ARG A 65 16.57 -18.28 14.49
C ARG A 65 17.68 -18.91 13.61
N GLY A 66 17.56 -18.79 12.30
CA GLY A 66 18.50 -19.35 11.31
C GLY A 66 18.53 -18.49 10.05
N VAL A 67 18.71 -19.13 8.89
CA VAL A 67 18.63 -18.42 7.60
C VAL A 67 17.15 -18.17 7.28
N SER A 68 16.73 -16.91 7.34
CA SER A 68 15.44 -16.53 6.78
C SER A 68 15.52 -16.49 5.26
N GLU A 69 14.46 -16.97 4.63
CA GLU A 69 14.30 -16.96 3.18
C GLU A 69 12.85 -16.58 2.89
N THR A 70 12.67 -15.46 2.19
CA THR A 70 11.34 -14.92 1.93
C THR A 70 11.27 -14.40 0.52
N VAL A 71 10.05 -14.20 0.01
CA VAL A 71 9.85 -13.65 -1.34
C VAL A 71 10.48 -12.26 -1.52
N LEU A 72 10.69 -11.51 -0.43
CA LEU A 72 11.40 -10.23 -0.46
C LEU A 72 12.87 -10.36 -0.91
N ASP A 73 13.46 -11.55 -0.82
CA ASP A 73 14.82 -11.81 -1.31
C ASP A 73 14.88 -12.09 -2.82
N TYR A 74 13.71 -12.25 -3.48
CA TYR A 74 13.59 -12.72 -4.86
C TYR A 74 12.86 -11.73 -5.76
N ALA A 75 11.87 -11.01 -5.24
CA ALA A 75 11.03 -10.14 -6.06
C ALA A 75 10.38 -9.00 -5.28
N VAL A 76 10.08 -7.92 -6.00
CA VAL A 76 9.13 -6.90 -5.57
C VAL A 76 7.72 -7.38 -5.88
N SER A 77 6.87 -7.39 -4.87
CA SER A 77 5.49 -7.89 -4.99
C SER A 77 4.49 -6.76 -5.15
N SER A 78 3.60 -6.92 -6.12
CA SER A 78 2.36 -6.15 -6.27
C SER A 78 1.18 -7.11 -6.42
N TYR A 79 -0.02 -6.64 -6.13
CA TYR A 79 -1.26 -7.38 -6.35
C TYR A 79 -2.05 -6.73 -7.49
N THR A 80 -2.87 -7.52 -8.16
CA THR A 80 -3.85 -7.02 -9.12
C THR A 80 -5.18 -7.76 -8.94
N PRO A 81 -6.32 -7.06 -8.93
CA PRO A 81 -7.61 -7.71 -8.81
C PRO A 81 -7.97 -8.54 -10.04
N THR A 82 -7.50 -8.12 -11.23
CA THR A 82 -7.69 -8.84 -12.49
C THR A 82 -6.50 -8.65 -13.43
N VAL A 83 -6.32 -9.57 -14.38
CA VAL A 83 -5.34 -9.40 -15.47
C VAL A 83 -5.70 -8.21 -16.36
N SER A 84 -6.99 -7.92 -16.55
CA SER A 84 -7.48 -6.77 -17.31
C SER A 84 -7.09 -5.43 -16.66
N ALA A 85 -7.12 -5.34 -15.33
CA ALA A 85 -6.68 -4.14 -14.60
C ALA A 85 -5.19 -3.86 -14.84
N LEU A 86 -4.35 -4.91 -14.92
CA LEU A 86 -2.93 -4.77 -15.23
C LEU A 86 -2.69 -4.39 -16.71
N THR A 87 -3.33 -5.12 -17.64
CA THR A 87 -3.10 -4.95 -19.09
C THR A 87 -3.73 -3.70 -19.69
N SER A 88 -4.85 -3.22 -19.15
CA SER A 88 -5.47 -1.96 -19.59
C SER A 88 -4.55 -0.76 -19.36
N ARG A 89 -3.65 -0.84 -18.38
CA ARG A 89 -2.71 0.22 -18.03
C ARG A 89 -1.46 0.23 -18.89
N LEU A 90 -0.97 -0.94 -19.34
CA LEU A 90 0.06 -1.03 -20.38
C LEU A 90 -0.34 -0.35 -21.70
N LYS A 91 -1.65 -0.21 -21.93
CA LYS A 91 -2.22 0.43 -23.14
C LYS A 91 -2.56 1.91 -22.93
N GLY A 92 -2.41 2.44 -21.71
CA GLY A 92 -2.74 3.83 -21.39
C GLY A 92 -1.63 4.80 -21.82
N PRO A 93 -1.95 6.06 -22.16
CA PRO A 93 -0.93 7.07 -22.43
C PRO A 93 -0.06 7.28 -21.18
N ALA A 94 1.25 7.44 -21.38
CA ALA A 94 2.17 7.84 -20.32
C ALA A 94 1.64 9.12 -19.65
N LEU A 95 1.70 9.20 -18.33
CA LEU A 95 1.24 10.37 -17.56
C LEU A 95 1.87 11.63 -18.16
N MET A 96 1.05 12.44 -18.83
CA MET A 96 1.48 13.71 -19.40
C MET A 96 2.00 14.61 -18.27
N VAL A 97 3.03 15.41 -18.58
CA VAL A 97 3.49 16.48 -17.68
C VAL A 97 2.29 17.36 -17.38
N ASN A 98 1.79 17.26 -16.15
CA ASN A 98 0.54 17.87 -15.73
C ASN A 98 0.85 18.88 -14.64
N GLU A 99 0.30 20.09 -14.75
CA GLU A 99 0.28 21.10 -13.69
C GLU A 99 -0.26 20.55 -12.36
N LYS A 100 -1.02 19.46 -12.43
CA LYS A 100 -1.59 18.72 -11.30
C LYS A 100 -0.60 17.74 -10.66
N SER A 101 0.62 17.59 -11.16
CA SER A 101 1.65 16.81 -10.50
C SER A 101 1.85 17.31 -9.06
N GLY A 102 1.90 16.39 -8.12
CA GLY A 102 2.12 16.70 -6.71
C GLY A 102 1.46 15.72 -5.77
N LEU A 103 1.68 15.95 -4.48
CA LEU A 103 1.20 15.11 -3.40
C LEU A 103 0.21 15.86 -2.51
N TYR A 104 -1.00 15.31 -2.37
CA TYR A 104 -1.98 15.79 -1.40
C TYR A 104 -1.98 14.89 -0.15
N LEU A 105 -1.78 15.50 1.02
CA LEU A 105 -1.65 14.81 2.30
C LEU A 105 -2.85 15.12 3.20
N ILE A 106 -3.44 14.08 3.77
CA ILE A 106 -4.51 14.19 4.76
C ILE A 106 -4.12 13.45 6.04
N SER A 107 -4.23 14.14 7.17
CA SER A 107 -4.20 13.53 8.51
C SER A 107 -5.54 13.71 9.22
N GLN A 108 -6.09 12.61 9.75
CA GLN A 108 -7.30 12.63 10.56
C GLN A 108 -7.09 11.84 11.86
N VAL A 109 -6.62 12.53 12.90
CA VAL A 109 -6.41 11.93 14.24
C VAL A 109 -7.72 11.50 14.89
N ILE A 110 -8.75 12.34 14.81
CA ILE A 110 -10.03 12.15 15.52
C ILE A 110 -11.15 12.05 14.49
N ALA A 111 -11.83 10.91 14.47
CA ALA A 111 -13.08 10.70 13.74
C ALA A 111 -14.19 10.30 14.73
N PRO A 112 -15.43 10.79 14.56
CA PRO A 112 -16.55 10.39 15.43
C PRO A 112 -16.71 8.86 15.46
N GLY A 113 -16.81 8.29 16.67
CA GLY A 113 -17.00 6.84 16.86
C GLY A 113 -15.74 5.98 16.74
N ALA A 114 -14.55 6.58 16.57
CA ALA A 114 -13.28 5.86 16.49
C ALA A 114 -12.28 6.34 17.56
N ASN A 115 -11.35 5.46 17.94
CA ASN A 115 -10.27 5.79 18.85
C ASN A 115 -9.28 6.77 18.20
N PRO A 116 -8.68 7.72 18.94
CA PRO A 116 -7.67 8.61 18.38
C PRO A 116 -6.44 7.88 17.85
N ILE A 117 -5.92 8.32 16.69
CA ILE A 117 -4.70 7.81 16.04
C ILE A 117 -3.65 8.93 15.88
N PRO A 118 -3.02 9.38 16.98
CA PRO A 118 -2.14 10.56 16.98
C PRO A 118 -0.88 10.41 16.12
N GLY A 119 -0.45 9.18 15.83
CA GLY A 119 0.65 8.89 14.90
C GLY A 119 0.41 9.44 13.51
N THR A 120 -0.84 9.52 13.04
CA THR A 120 -1.18 10.07 11.71
C THR A 120 -0.73 11.52 11.50
N SER A 121 -0.79 12.37 12.54
CA SER A 121 -0.23 13.74 12.48
C SER A 121 1.28 13.73 12.27
N ARG A 122 2.00 12.84 12.98
CA ARG A 122 3.45 12.70 12.84
C ARG A 122 3.81 12.17 11.46
N GLU A 123 3.13 11.13 11.01
CA GLU A 123 3.29 10.54 9.67
C GLU A 123 3.18 11.60 8.57
N VAL A 124 2.05 12.29 8.51
CA VAL A 124 1.79 13.28 7.48
C VAL A 124 2.71 14.49 7.59
N GLN A 125 3.05 14.92 8.81
CA GLN A 125 3.99 16.02 9.00
C GLN A 125 5.40 15.65 8.51
N SER A 126 5.87 14.43 8.78
CA SER A 126 7.18 13.98 8.31
C SER A 126 7.22 13.87 6.79
N VAL A 127 6.18 13.33 6.16
CA VAL A 127 6.08 13.28 4.69
C VAL A 127 6.04 14.68 4.10
N HIS A 128 5.25 15.58 4.68
CA HIS A 128 5.18 16.98 4.23
C HIS A 128 6.56 17.64 4.28
N THR A 129 7.30 17.51 5.39
CA THR A 129 8.65 18.08 5.53
C THR A 129 9.62 17.52 4.49
N LEU A 130 9.58 16.20 4.20
CA LEU A 130 10.42 15.59 3.16
C LEU A 130 10.12 16.18 1.78
N VAL A 131 8.84 16.28 1.42
CA VAL A 131 8.43 16.74 0.08
C VAL A 131 8.63 18.24 -0.08
N SER A 132 8.39 19.05 0.96
CA SER A 132 8.66 20.50 0.95
C SER A 132 10.15 20.84 0.80
N GLY A 133 11.05 19.91 1.09
CA GLY A 133 12.48 20.03 0.80
C GLY A 133 12.85 19.84 -0.67
N THR A 134 11.87 19.62 -1.55
CA THR A 134 12.04 19.39 -2.99
C THR A 134 11.20 20.39 -3.80
N ASN A 135 11.31 20.34 -5.14
CA ASN A 135 10.48 21.15 -6.05
C ASN A 135 9.08 20.57 -6.28
N VAL A 136 8.70 19.48 -5.60
CA VAL A 136 7.39 18.84 -5.75
C VAL A 136 6.31 19.65 -5.04
N ARG A 137 5.21 19.92 -5.75
CA ARG A 137 4.03 20.56 -5.15
C ARG A 137 3.40 19.65 -4.11
N VAL A 138 3.19 20.18 -2.90
CA VAL A 138 2.55 19.46 -1.79
C VAL A 138 1.49 20.31 -1.12
N LEU A 139 0.38 19.68 -0.72
CA LEU A 139 -0.67 20.30 0.09
C LEU A 139 -1.01 19.39 1.26
N LYS A 140 -1.10 19.95 2.46
CA LYS A 140 -1.50 19.22 3.67
C LYS A 140 -2.81 19.76 4.23
N HIS A 141 -3.73 18.87 4.59
CA HIS A 141 -4.88 19.19 5.45
C HIS A 141 -4.94 18.24 6.65
N GLU A 142 -5.40 18.76 7.77
CA GLU A 142 -5.43 18.03 9.04
C GLU A 142 -6.69 18.35 9.87
N GLY A 143 -7.22 17.34 10.55
CA GLY A 143 -8.31 17.50 11.51
C GLY A 143 -9.56 18.12 10.89
N LYS A 144 -10.11 19.16 11.54
CA LYS A 144 -11.35 19.85 11.09
C LYS A 144 -11.23 20.53 9.72
N ALA A 145 -10.00 20.78 9.24
CA ALA A 145 -9.80 21.36 7.92
C ALA A 145 -10.13 20.40 6.78
N VAL A 146 -10.14 19.09 7.06
CA VAL A 146 -10.49 18.02 6.13
C VAL A 146 -12.00 17.94 5.98
N SER A 147 -12.47 18.01 4.73
CA SER A 147 -13.87 17.76 4.38
C SER A 147 -13.96 16.96 3.08
N VAL A 148 -15.08 16.26 2.88
CA VAL A 148 -15.35 15.47 1.67
C VAL A 148 -15.17 16.31 0.40
N GLN A 149 -15.79 17.50 0.36
CA GLN A 149 -15.73 18.40 -0.80
C GLN A 149 -14.30 18.87 -1.10
N LYS A 150 -13.52 19.25 -0.06
CA LYS A 150 -12.12 19.66 -0.24
C LYS A 150 -11.26 18.48 -0.70
N CYS A 151 -11.50 17.28 -0.15
CA CYS A 151 -10.80 16.08 -0.53
C CYS A 151 -11.01 15.78 -2.02
N LEU A 152 -12.26 15.70 -2.48
CA LEU A 152 -12.61 15.45 -3.88
C LEU A 152 -12.03 16.52 -4.82
N LYS A 153 -12.12 17.80 -4.44
CA LYS A 153 -11.51 18.89 -5.20
C LYS A 153 -10.00 18.69 -5.37
N ASN A 154 -9.31 18.31 -4.31
CA ASN A 154 -7.86 18.14 -4.34
C ASN A 154 -7.42 16.85 -5.02
N MET A 155 -8.20 15.76 -4.94
CA MET A 155 -7.96 14.54 -5.73
C MET A 155 -7.98 14.81 -7.25
N LYS A 156 -8.76 15.79 -7.71
CA LYS A 156 -8.76 16.25 -9.11
C LYS A 156 -7.58 17.15 -9.48
N ASN A 157 -6.91 17.72 -8.49
CA ASN A 157 -5.87 18.73 -8.65
C ASN A 157 -4.49 18.25 -8.25
N TYR A 158 -4.35 17.04 -7.70
CA TYR A 158 -3.10 16.39 -7.32
C TYR A 158 -3.09 14.99 -7.90
N THR A 159 -2.01 14.60 -8.58
CA THR A 159 -1.87 13.26 -9.15
C THR A 159 -1.77 12.19 -8.05
N SER A 160 -1.22 12.54 -6.88
CA SER A 160 -1.03 11.59 -5.79
C SER A 160 -1.68 12.04 -4.49
N ILE A 161 -2.15 11.07 -3.71
CA ILE A 161 -2.78 11.30 -2.40
C ILE A 161 -2.17 10.38 -1.34
N HIS A 162 -2.02 10.90 -0.13
CA HIS A 162 -1.74 10.14 1.08
C HIS A 162 -2.88 10.37 2.09
N LEU A 163 -3.54 9.29 2.50
CA LEU A 163 -4.64 9.31 3.45
C LEU A 163 -4.22 8.60 4.74
N ALA A 164 -3.89 9.38 5.78
CA ALA A 164 -3.64 8.87 7.13
C ALA A 164 -4.88 9.12 7.99
N CYS A 165 -5.77 8.14 8.05
CA CYS A 165 -7.08 8.25 8.70
C CYS A 165 -7.65 6.87 9.05
N HIS A 166 -8.80 6.85 9.72
CA HIS A 166 -9.59 5.63 9.82
C HIS A 166 -10.29 5.34 8.50
N ALA A 167 -10.43 4.05 8.19
CA ALA A 167 -11.29 3.57 7.12
C ALA A 167 -12.27 2.53 7.68
N SER A 168 -13.43 2.43 7.04
CA SER A 168 -14.45 1.44 7.35
C SER A 168 -14.85 0.76 6.06
N GLN A 169 -14.67 -0.55 6.02
CA GLN A 169 -15.19 -1.36 4.93
C GLN A 169 -16.61 -1.81 5.19
N ASN A 170 -17.42 -1.84 4.14
CA ASN A 170 -18.77 -2.41 4.18
C ASN A 170 -18.82 -3.60 3.23
N ALA A 171 -18.65 -4.80 3.78
CA ALA A 171 -18.67 -6.06 3.03
C ALA A 171 -19.97 -6.27 2.23
N ASN A 172 -21.12 -5.90 2.80
CA ASN A 172 -22.43 -6.09 2.14
C ASN A 172 -22.69 -5.05 1.05
N GLU A 173 -22.19 -3.83 1.24
CA GLU A 173 -22.30 -2.75 0.26
C GLU A 173 -20.93 -2.10 0.02
N PRO A 174 -20.06 -2.73 -0.77
CA PRO A 174 -18.66 -2.32 -0.86
C PRO A 174 -18.42 -0.89 -1.34
N LEU A 175 -19.31 -0.34 -2.18
CA LEU A 175 -19.26 1.06 -2.62
C LEU A 175 -19.55 2.06 -1.48
N GLN A 176 -20.13 1.62 -0.36
CA GLN A 176 -20.29 2.40 0.87
C GLN A 176 -19.08 2.28 1.82
N SER A 177 -18.04 1.53 1.46
CA SER A 177 -16.77 1.60 2.19
C SER A 177 -16.23 3.03 2.14
N ARG A 178 -15.61 3.50 3.23
CA ARG A 178 -15.38 4.94 3.43
C ARG A 178 -14.14 5.27 4.23
N PHE A 179 -13.55 6.42 3.91
CA PHE A 179 -12.55 7.09 4.73
C PHE A 179 -13.25 8.03 5.71
N LEU A 180 -12.93 7.93 7.00
CA LEU A 180 -13.59 8.68 8.05
C LEU A 180 -12.86 10.00 8.31
N PHE A 181 -13.59 11.11 8.23
CA PHE A 181 -13.11 12.44 8.55
C PHE A 181 -13.81 12.99 9.81
N HIS A 182 -13.34 14.11 10.34
CA HIS A 182 -14.00 14.77 11.46
C HIS A 182 -15.44 15.17 11.12
N ASN A 183 -15.62 15.72 9.92
CA ASN A 183 -16.87 16.28 9.42
C ASN A 183 -17.42 15.43 8.26
N GLY A 184 -17.72 14.16 8.55
CA GLY A 184 -18.32 13.23 7.59
C GLY A 184 -17.37 12.12 7.13
N ALA A 185 -17.77 11.39 6.10
CA ALA A 185 -16.99 10.29 5.54
C ALA A 185 -16.99 10.37 4.01
N LEU A 186 -15.91 9.93 3.38
CA LEU A 186 -15.77 9.88 1.94
C LEU A 186 -15.96 8.44 1.44
N ASP A 187 -17.10 8.18 0.81
CA ASP A 187 -17.47 6.86 0.31
C ASP A 187 -16.76 6.52 -1.01
N LEU A 188 -16.42 5.25 -1.18
CA LEU A 188 -15.71 4.70 -2.33
C LEU A 188 -16.47 4.93 -3.64
N GLY A 189 -17.79 4.72 -3.65
CA GLY A 189 -18.63 4.97 -4.82
C GLY A 189 -18.61 6.45 -5.26
N THR A 190 -18.43 7.38 -4.33
CA THR A 190 -18.26 8.80 -4.65
C THR A 190 -16.91 9.06 -5.32
N ILE A 191 -15.83 8.43 -4.83
CA ILE A 191 -14.50 8.53 -5.43
C ILE A 191 -14.49 7.96 -6.85
N ILE A 192 -15.06 6.77 -7.06
CA ILE A 192 -15.09 6.09 -8.37
C ILE A 192 -15.78 6.95 -9.43
N ARG A 193 -16.89 7.61 -9.07
CA ARG A 193 -17.64 8.49 -9.98
C ARG A 193 -16.84 9.72 -10.46
N GLU A 194 -15.77 10.10 -9.75
CA GLU A 194 -14.96 11.24 -10.16
C GLU A 194 -14.09 10.97 -11.39
N ASN A 195 -13.83 9.70 -11.73
CA ASN A 195 -13.04 9.29 -12.89
C ASN A 195 -11.73 10.11 -13.01
N LEU A 196 -10.85 9.93 -12.04
CA LEU A 196 -9.60 10.66 -11.86
C LEU A 196 -8.55 10.24 -12.89
N LYS A 197 -8.70 10.71 -14.14
CA LYS A 197 -7.87 10.33 -15.29
C LYS A 197 -6.35 10.56 -15.14
N ASN A 198 -5.94 11.41 -14.21
CA ASN A 198 -4.54 11.77 -13.96
C ASN A 198 -4.03 11.25 -12.61
N ALA A 199 -4.79 10.38 -11.94
CA ALA A 199 -4.40 9.85 -10.65
C ALA A 199 -3.29 8.81 -10.83
N ASP A 200 -2.20 8.97 -10.07
CA ASP A 200 -1.01 8.14 -10.14
C ASP A 200 -0.93 7.24 -8.89
N LEU A 201 -0.57 7.82 -7.74
CA LEU A 201 -0.39 7.06 -6.49
C LEU A 201 -1.42 7.42 -5.41
N ALA A 202 -2.08 6.41 -4.85
CA ALA A 202 -2.80 6.53 -3.59
C ALA A 202 -2.08 5.74 -2.48
N PHE A 203 -1.63 6.42 -1.43
CA PHE A 203 -1.13 5.78 -0.23
C PHE A 203 -2.22 5.80 0.85
N LEU A 204 -2.78 4.64 1.16
CA LEU A 204 -3.85 4.46 2.13
C LEU A 204 -3.25 4.00 3.47
N SER A 205 -2.83 4.95 4.30
CA SER A 205 -2.41 4.70 5.68
C SER A 205 -3.64 4.62 6.58
N ALA A 206 -4.47 3.62 6.31
CA ALA A 206 -5.69 3.36 7.05
C ALA A 206 -5.87 1.85 7.18
N CYS A 207 -6.41 1.41 8.31
CA CYS A 207 -6.60 0.01 8.64
C CYS A 207 -7.56 -0.68 7.65
N GLU A 208 -7.25 -1.94 7.31
CA GLU A 208 -8.15 -2.83 6.55
C GLU A 208 -8.58 -2.28 5.17
N THR A 209 -7.71 -1.50 4.53
CA THR A 209 -7.99 -0.91 3.20
C THR A 209 -7.86 -1.90 2.04
N SER A 210 -7.32 -3.09 2.28
CA SER A 210 -7.30 -4.24 1.38
C SER A 210 -7.81 -5.54 1.99
N ALA A 211 -8.39 -5.51 3.19
CA ALA A 211 -9.26 -6.60 3.63
C ALA A 211 -10.40 -6.71 2.61
N GLY A 212 -10.64 -7.87 2.01
CA GLY A 212 -11.86 -8.09 1.21
C GLY A 212 -12.99 -8.62 2.10
N ASP A 213 -14.07 -9.10 1.49
CA ASP A 213 -15.04 -9.96 2.18
C ASP A 213 -14.83 -11.43 1.76
N GLU A 214 -14.63 -12.33 2.73
CA GLU A 214 -14.48 -13.77 2.49
C GLU A 214 -15.65 -14.37 1.68
N LYS A 215 -16.86 -13.81 1.81
CA LYS A 215 -18.05 -14.24 1.04
C LYS A 215 -18.06 -13.70 -0.38
N LEU A 216 -17.35 -12.60 -0.63
CA LEU A 216 -17.19 -11.96 -1.94
C LEU A 216 -15.74 -12.11 -2.44
N SER A 217 -15.10 -13.24 -2.18
CA SER A 217 -13.68 -13.49 -2.53
C SER A 217 -13.35 -13.34 -4.02
N ASN A 218 -14.36 -13.34 -4.89
CA ASN A 218 -14.23 -13.12 -6.33
C ASN A 218 -14.49 -11.67 -6.76
N GLU A 219 -15.04 -10.84 -5.88
CA GLU A 219 -15.26 -9.42 -6.11
C GLU A 219 -14.26 -8.65 -5.26
N ALA A 220 -13.15 -8.25 -5.87
CA ALA A 220 -12.16 -7.40 -5.23
C ALA A 220 -12.74 -5.99 -5.03
N VAL A 221 -13.65 -5.82 -4.06
CA VAL A 221 -14.20 -4.51 -3.71
C VAL A 221 -13.74 -4.12 -2.32
N HIS A 222 -12.42 -4.05 -2.19
CA HIS A 222 -11.76 -3.37 -1.09
C HIS A 222 -11.39 -1.94 -1.53
N LEU A 223 -11.13 -1.04 -0.57
CA LEU A 223 -10.85 0.38 -0.85
C LEU A 223 -9.75 0.56 -1.90
N ALA A 224 -8.68 -0.25 -1.85
CA ALA A 224 -7.61 -0.15 -2.86
C ALA A 224 -8.07 -0.46 -4.29
N ALA A 225 -8.92 -1.47 -4.50
CA ALA A 225 -9.46 -1.77 -5.83
C ALA A 225 -10.38 -0.65 -6.34
N GLY A 226 -11.18 -0.04 -5.45
CA GLY A 226 -11.98 1.12 -5.82
C GLY A 226 -11.14 2.36 -6.13
N MET A 227 -9.97 2.54 -5.49
CA MET A 227 -9.02 3.60 -5.86
C MET A 227 -8.42 3.36 -7.25
N LEU A 228 -8.07 2.11 -7.59
CA LEU A 228 -7.65 1.74 -8.96
C LEU A 228 -8.76 2.03 -9.99
N ALA A 229 -10.00 1.66 -9.67
CA ALA A 229 -11.18 1.89 -10.50
C ALA A 229 -11.49 3.40 -10.65
N ALA A 230 -11.22 4.19 -9.62
CA ALA A 230 -11.35 5.64 -9.66
C ALA A 230 -10.32 6.31 -10.56
N GLY A 231 -9.21 5.64 -10.89
CA GLY A 231 -8.23 6.12 -11.85
C GLY A 231 -6.78 5.99 -11.41
N TYR A 232 -6.50 5.78 -10.12
CA TYR A 232 -5.13 5.62 -9.62
C TYR A 232 -4.43 4.46 -10.32
N HIS A 233 -3.17 4.66 -10.68
CA HIS A 233 -2.36 3.61 -11.29
C HIS A 233 -1.85 2.61 -10.25
N GLN A 234 -1.58 3.12 -9.05
CA GLN A 234 -0.87 2.38 -8.01
C GLN A 234 -1.45 2.76 -6.66
N VAL A 235 -1.63 1.75 -5.81
CA VAL A 235 -2.23 1.93 -4.49
C VAL A 235 -1.41 1.17 -3.46
N VAL A 236 -0.93 1.85 -2.45
CA VAL A 236 -0.44 1.22 -1.22
C VAL A 236 -1.60 1.16 -0.23
N ALA A 237 -1.82 -0.01 0.35
CA ALA A 237 -2.93 -0.28 1.26
C ALA A 237 -2.52 -1.28 2.35
N THR A 238 -3.43 -1.59 3.26
CA THR A 238 -3.20 -2.51 4.38
C THR A 238 -4.24 -3.63 4.43
N MET A 239 -3.77 -4.88 4.55
CA MET A 239 -4.64 -6.07 4.61
C MET A 239 -5.39 -6.16 5.95
N TRP A 240 -4.82 -5.61 7.02
CA TRP A 240 -5.42 -5.52 8.34
C TRP A 240 -4.94 -4.29 9.08
N SER A 241 -5.39 -4.14 10.32
CA SER A 241 -5.04 -3.01 11.18
C SER A 241 -3.53 -2.87 11.40
N ILE A 242 -3.01 -1.65 11.18
CA ILE A 242 -1.60 -1.30 11.38
C ILE A 242 -1.40 -0.51 12.66
N GLY A 243 -0.21 -0.62 13.26
CA GLY A 243 0.12 0.10 14.49
C GLY A 243 0.42 1.58 14.24
N ASP A 244 -0.25 2.47 14.99
CA ASP A 244 -0.07 3.93 14.99
C ASP A 244 1.38 4.38 15.27
N ARG A 245 2.18 3.50 15.90
CA ARG A 245 3.61 3.73 16.16
C ARG A 245 4.48 3.55 14.92
N ASN A 246 4.21 2.55 14.09
CA ASN A 246 5.12 2.12 13.01
C ASN A 246 4.75 2.77 11.66
N ALA A 247 3.48 3.14 11.47
CA ALA A 247 3.01 3.76 10.24
C ALA A 247 3.81 5.02 9.82
N PRO A 248 4.16 5.95 10.73
CA PRO A 248 5.01 7.10 10.38
C PRO A 248 6.36 6.70 9.80
N GLU A 249 6.99 5.66 10.34
CA GLU A 249 8.30 5.19 9.88
C GLU A 249 8.22 4.57 8.48
N VAL A 250 7.17 3.79 8.22
CA VAL A 250 6.92 3.20 6.90
C VAL A 250 6.73 4.28 5.85
N ALA A 251 5.88 5.28 6.12
CA ALA A 251 5.65 6.38 5.19
C ALA A 251 6.94 7.15 4.91
N VAL A 252 7.71 7.45 5.96
CA VAL A 252 9.00 8.14 5.81
C VAL A 252 9.98 7.38 4.93
N ASP A 253 10.15 6.07 5.15
CA ASP A 253 11.07 5.27 4.34
C ASP A 253 10.58 5.10 2.90
N PHE A 254 9.26 4.98 2.70
CA PHE A 254 8.62 4.93 1.40
C PHE A 254 8.84 6.21 0.59
N TYR A 255 8.49 7.38 1.14
CA TYR A 255 8.63 8.65 0.42
C TYR A 255 10.09 9.05 0.25
N ARG A 256 10.97 8.76 1.22
CA ARG A 256 12.41 9.00 1.04
C ARG A 256 12.97 8.20 -0.13
N TYR A 257 12.53 6.95 -0.32
CA TYR A 257 12.92 6.15 -1.47
C TYR A 257 12.44 6.80 -2.78
N LEU A 258 11.16 7.18 -2.86
CA LEU A 258 10.60 7.81 -4.08
C LEU A 258 11.27 9.15 -4.44
N LEU A 259 11.75 9.90 -3.45
CA LEU A 259 12.37 11.20 -3.65
C LEU A 259 13.90 11.13 -3.88
N LYS A 260 14.51 9.93 -3.82
CA LYS A 260 15.98 9.76 -3.84
C LYS A 260 16.62 10.24 -5.14
N ASP A 261 15.93 10.12 -6.27
CA ASP A 261 16.39 10.56 -7.60
C ASP A 261 15.80 11.93 -8.00
N GLY A 262 15.49 12.76 -7.00
CA GLY A 262 14.63 13.96 -7.04
C GLY A 262 15.12 15.17 -7.84
N ASP A 263 15.81 14.99 -8.96
CA ASP A 263 16.24 16.07 -9.87
C ASP A 263 15.36 16.19 -11.13
N ALA A 264 14.32 15.36 -11.26
CA ALA A 264 13.40 15.36 -12.41
C ALA A 264 12.34 16.50 -12.35
N GLY A 265 12.79 17.76 -12.23
CA GLY A 265 11.98 18.93 -12.59
C GLY A 265 10.73 19.19 -11.73
N GLY A 266 10.73 18.79 -10.45
CA GLY A 266 9.61 19.07 -9.53
C GLY A 266 8.35 18.21 -9.74
N ARG A 267 8.44 17.13 -10.53
CA ARG A 267 7.34 16.18 -10.72
C ARG A 267 7.31 15.13 -9.59
N PHE A 268 6.12 14.81 -9.09
CA PHE A 268 5.95 13.63 -8.24
C PHE A 268 5.70 12.41 -9.14
N ASP A 269 6.50 11.37 -8.97
CA ASP A 269 6.45 10.16 -9.79
C ASP A 269 6.22 8.94 -8.89
N GLY A 270 5.04 8.33 -9.02
CA GLY A 270 4.66 7.15 -8.26
C GLY A 270 5.25 5.85 -8.81
N SER A 271 5.81 5.81 -10.02
CA SER A 271 6.18 4.55 -10.75
C SER A 271 7.04 3.57 -9.97
N ASN A 272 7.86 4.07 -9.04
CA ASN A 272 8.68 3.25 -8.17
C ASN A 272 8.01 2.86 -6.84
N SER A 273 6.70 3.04 -6.68
CA SER A 273 6.02 2.82 -5.39
C SER A 273 6.07 1.38 -4.90
N ALA A 274 6.04 0.39 -5.81
CA ALA A 274 6.21 -1.02 -5.42
C ALA A 274 7.60 -1.27 -4.81
N HIS A 275 8.66 -0.72 -5.44
CA HIS A 275 10.03 -0.80 -4.93
C HIS A 275 10.20 0.00 -3.63
N ALA A 276 9.57 1.17 -3.54
CA ALA A 276 9.58 2.00 -2.34
C ALA A 276 8.92 1.29 -1.15
N LEU A 277 7.80 0.61 -1.38
CA LEU A 277 7.14 -0.18 -0.35
C LEU A 277 7.99 -1.38 0.06
N HIS A 278 8.52 -2.11 -0.91
CA HIS A 278 9.43 -3.23 -0.67
C HIS A 278 10.64 -2.80 0.18
N HIS A 279 11.27 -1.66 -0.16
CA HIS A 279 12.35 -1.07 0.63
C HIS A 279 11.91 -0.71 2.05
N ALA A 280 10.75 -0.06 2.21
CA ALA A 280 10.22 0.31 3.53
C ALA A 280 9.93 -0.93 4.39
N MET A 281 9.42 -2.02 3.81
CA MET A 281 9.18 -3.28 4.53
C MET A 281 10.49 -3.95 4.94
N GLN A 282 11.50 -3.99 4.07
CA GLN A 282 12.82 -4.47 4.45
C GLN A 282 13.46 -3.63 5.57
N ALA A 283 13.31 -2.29 5.52
CA ALA A 283 13.80 -1.40 6.57
C ALA A 283 13.07 -1.64 7.91
N LEU A 284 11.74 -1.77 7.89
CA LEU A 284 10.97 -2.06 9.09
C LEU A 284 11.28 -3.44 9.68
N ARG A 285 11.37 -4.48 8.84
CA ARG A 285 11.78 -5.84 9.25
C ARG A 285 13.18 -5.85 9.89
N ARG A 286 14.14 -5.10 9.34
CA ARG A 286 15.49 -4.98 9.95
C ARG A 286 15.47 -4.30 11.31
N ARG A 287 14.59 -3.30 11.52
CA ARG A 287 14.45 -2.61 12.82
C ARG A 287 13.76 -3.46 13.87
N LEU A 288 12.70 -4.18 13.50
CA LEU A 288 11.86 -4.91 14.45
C LEU A 288 12.25 -6.38 14.61
N GLY A 289 13.06 -6.94 13.70
CA GLY A 289 13.34 -8.37 13.65
C GLY A 289 12.16 -9.19 13.11
N GLU A 290 12.14 -10.47 13.45
CA GLU A 290 11.22 -11.47 12.88
C GLU A 290 10.32 -12.12 13.94
N SER A 291 10.05 -11.44 15.05
CA SER A 291 9.05 -11.92 16.00
C SER A 291 7.65 -11.88 15.38
N GLU A 292 6.69 -12.58 15.98
CA GLU A 292 5.30 -12.52 15.50
C GLU A 292 4.74 -11.10 15.54
N GLU A 293 5.02 -10.34 16.60
CA GLU A 293 4.65 -8.93 16.71
C GLU A 293 5.30 -8.09 15.59
N SER A 294 6.56 -8.39 15.26
CA SER A 294 7.29 -7.72 14.19
C SER A 294 6.66 -8.02 12.83
N LEU A 295 6.29 -9.27 12.55
CA LEU A 295 5.60 -9.67 11.33
C LEU A 295 4.25 -8.96 11.19
N LEU A 296 3.46 -8.94 12.27
CA LEU A 296 2.16 -8.27 12.29
C LEU A 296 2.26 -6.76 12.02
N ALA A 297 3.43 -6.15 12.24
CA ALA A 297 3.66 -4.73 11.98
C ALA A 297 3.93 -4.37 10.51
N TRP A 298 4.50 -5.27 9.70
CA TRP A 298 4.91 -4.94 8.32
C TRP A 298 4.17 -5.76 7.25
N VAL A 299 3.83 -7.02 7.53
CA VAL A 299 3.07 -7.88 6.60
C VAL A 299 1.73 -7.30 6.14
N PRO A 300 0.99 -6.47 6.91
CA PRO A 300 -0.24 -5.91 6.37
C PRO A 300 -0.05 -5.02 5.13
N TYR A 301 1.12 -4.40 4.93
CA TYR A 301 1.28 -3.44 3.83
C TYR A 301 1.42 -4.14 2.48
N VAL A 302 0.55 -3.75 1.55
CA VAL A 302 0.48 -4.30 0.21
C VAL A 302 0.45 -3.21 -0.84
N HIS A 303 1.05 -3.50 -1.99
CA HIS A 303 0.99 -2.67 -3.19
C HIS A 303 0.02 -3.28 -4.19
N PHE A 304 -0.81 -2.47 -4.82
CA PHE A 304 -1.68 -2.84 -5.93
C PHE A 304 -1.39 -1.98 -7.16
N GLY A 305 -1.59 -2.57 -8.34
CA GLY A 305 -1.55 -1.83 -9.61
C GLY A 305 -0.20 -1.89 -10.33
N TYR A 306 -0.04 -0.98 -11.29
CA TYR A 306 1.11 -0.94 -12.22
C TYR A 306 2.33 -0.26 -11.62
#